data_AF-A0A399I8W8-F1
#
_entry.id   AF-A0A399I8W8-F1
#
_cell.length_a   1.000
_cell.length_b   1.000
_cell.length_c   1.000
_cell.angle_alpha   90.00
_cell.angle_beta   90.00
_cell.angle_gamma   90.00
#
_symmetry.space_group_name_H-M   'P 1'
#
loop_
_entity.id
_entity.type
_entity.pdbx_description
1 polymer ?
#
loop_
_entity_poly.entity_id
_entity_poly.type
_entity_poly.pdbx_seq_one_letter_code
_entity_poly.pdbx_strand_id
1 'polypeptide(L)'
;MSEERKTVLDAIMRAMEIEKETFDYYTKAGQKTFNPGGKKVFNWLARTEEEHYLKLNELYTSLHEGGRWVFYGGSTIELEPDGPGEKHVGFDTGDREALEIALDIEKKGIAYYGELIGKTTDPDGKAMLQTLLGEEREHLRVITEKLSQLK
;
A
#
# COMPACT_ATOMS: atom_id res chain seq x y z
N MET A 1 -7.53 -27.20 -11.81
CA MET A 1 -6.80 -26.43 -10.77
C MET A 1 -7.02 -27.08 -9.41
N SER A 2 -6.00 -27.13 -8.56
CA SER A 2 -6.12 -27.68 -7.19
C SER A 2 -6.89 -26.72 -6.27
N GLU A 3 -7.47 -27.23 -5.18
CA GLU A 3 -8.16 -26.41 -4.17
C GLU A 3 -7.21 -25.39 -3.53
N GLU A 4 -5.98 -25.80 -3.21
CA GLU A 4 -4.93 -24.89 -2.72
C GLU A 4 -4.69 -23.71 -3.67
N ARG A 5 -4.65 -23.97 -4.99
CA ARG A 5 -4.45 -22.91 -5.99
C ARG A 5 -5.64 -21.95 -6.04
N LYS A 6 -6.87 -22.44 -5.92
CA LYS A 6 -8.05 -21.58 -5.84
C LYS A 6 -8.00 -20.69 -4.60
N THR A 7 -7.66 -21.25 -3.45
CA THR A 7 -7.51 -20.48 -2.21
C THR A 7 -6.45 -19.38 -2.32
N VAL A 8 -5.32 -19.67 -2.97
CA VAL A 8 -4.30 -18.64 -3.23
C VAL A 8 -4.84 -17.57 -4.19
N LEU A 9 -5.52 -17.95 -5.27
CA LEU A 9 -6.10 -16.98 -6.21
C LEU A 9 -7.16 -16.09 -5.54
N ASP A 10 -8.03 -16.65 -4.69
CA ASP A 10 -9.03 -15.87 -3.94
C ASP A 10 -8.35 -14.90 -2.97
N ALA A 11 -7.28 -15.32 -2.31
CA ALA A 11 -6.47 -14.48 -1.43
C ALA A 11 -5.78 -13.33 -2.18
N ILE A 12 -5.21 -13.59 -3.36
CA ILE A 12 -4.60 -12.55 -4.20
C ILE A 12 -5.66 -11.59 -4.74
N MET A 13 -6.82 -12.09 -5.16
CA MET A 13 -7.92 -11.26 -5.62
C MET A 13 -8.41 -10.32 -4.52
N ARG A 14 -8.47 -10.81 -3.27
CA ARG A 14 -8.78 -9.96 -2.11
C ARG A 14 -7.66 -8.94 -1.82
N ALA A 15 -6.38 -9.28 -1.99
CA ALA A 15 -5.29 -8.30 -1.91
C ALA A 15 -5.48 -7.18 -2.95
N MET A 16 -5.78 -7.54 -4.19
CA MET A 16 -6.02 -6.56 -5.28
C MET A 16 -7.18 -5.62 -4.94
N GLU A 17 -8.26 -6.12 -4.35
CA GLU A 17 -9.36 -5.27 -3.91
C GLU A 17 -8.93 -4.29 -2.82
N ILE A 18 -8.13 -4.74 -1.84
CA ILE A 18 -7.56 -3.86 -0.81
C ILE A 18 -6.75 -2.75 -1.45
N GLU A 19 -5.78 -3.08 -2.32
CA GLU A 19 -4.91 -2.06 -2.92
C GLU A 19 -5.68 -1.07 -3.78
N LYS A 20 -6.69 -1.53 -4.50
CA LYS A 20 -7.53 -0.65 -5.29
C LYS A 20 -8.37 0.29 -4.41
N GLU A 21 -8.94 -0.22 -3.32
CA GLU A 21 -9.71 0.60 -2.36
C GLU A 21 -8.80 1.64 -1.68
N THR A 22 -7.58 1.24 -1.30
CA THR A 22 -6.56 2.10 -0.70
C THR A 22 -6.10 3.19 -1.68
N PHE A 23 -5.78 2.82 -2.92
CA PHE A 23 -5.46 3.75 -4.02
C PHE A 23 -6.56 4.81 -4.22
N ASP A 24 -7.81 4.36 -4.33
CA ASP A 24 -8.96 5.24 -4.51
C ASP A 24 -9.11 6.21 -3.33
N TYR A 25 -8.85 5.73 -2.11
CA TYR A 25 -8.87 6.55 -0.91
C TYR A 25 -7.78 7.62 -0.92
N TYR A 26 -6.52 7.25 -1.16
CA TYR A 26 -5.40 8.19 -1.18
C TYR A 26 -5.48 9.21 -2.30
N THR A 27 -5.96 8.80 -3.47
CA THR A 27 -6.24 9.74 -4.58
C THR A 27 -7.26 10.80 -4.15
N LYS A 28 -8.34 10.41 -3.48
CA LYS A 28 -9.37 11.35 -2.99
C LYS A 28 -8.86 12.21 -1.85
N ALA A 29 -8.04 11.67 -0.95
CA ALA A 29 -7.43 12.42 0.14
C ALA A 29 -6.49 13.50 -0.42
N GLY A 30 -5.58 13.15 -1.33
CA GLY A 30 -4.66 14.10 -1.97
C GLY A 30 -5.35 15.19 -2.80
N GLN A 31 -6.56 14.93 -3.34
CA GLN A 31 -7.38 15.94 -4.00
C GLN A 31 -8.01 16.95 -3.02
N LYS A 32 -8.32 16.52 -1.79
CA LYS A 32 -8.96 17.34 -0.75
C LYS A 32 -7.94 18.08 0.12
N THR A 33 -6.72 17.56 0.22
CA THR A 33 -5.64 18.17 1.00
C THR A 33 -5.11 19.43 0.30
N PHE A 34 -5.21 20.56 0.99
CA PHE A 34 -4.66 21.84 0.53
C PHE A 34 -3.20 22.03 0.93
N ASN A 35 -2.72 21.32 1.97
CA ASN A 35 -1.33 21.36 2.37
C ASN A 35 -0.44 20.73 1.27
N PRO A 36 0.58 21.44 0.74
CA PRO A 36 1.46 20.89 -0.28
C PRO A 36 2.21 19.62 0.11
N GLY A 37 2.77 19.56 1.32
CA GLY A 37 3.46 18.37 1.85
C GLY A 37 2.52 17.18 2.08
N GLY A 38 1.32 17.42 2.60
CA GLY A 38 0.28 16.41 2.76
C GLY A 38 -0.17 15.84 1.41
N LYS A 39 -0.33 16.71 0.42
CA LYS A 39 -0.65 16.30 -0.94
C LYS A 39 0.45 15.44 -1.57
N LYS A 40 1.72 15.77 -1.33
CA LYS A 40 2.86 14.92 -1.75
C LYS A 40 2.78 13.54 -1.12
N VAL A 41 2.51 13.46 0.19
CA VAL A 41 2.36 12.17 0.91
C VAL A 41 1.23 11.34 0.33
N PHE A 42 0.02 11.89 0.19
CA PHE A 42 -1.11 11.14 -0.36
C PHE A 42 -0.92 10.74 -1.82
N ASN A 43 -0.26 11.58 -2.63
CA ASN A 43 0.06 11.22 -4.01
C ASN A 43 1.12 10.11 -4.08
N TRP A 44 2.12 10.15 -3.20
CA TRP A 44 3.12 9.09 -3.10
C TRP A 44 2.45 7.76 -2.71
N LEU A 45 1.66 7.76 -1.63
CA LEU A 45 0.89 6.60 -1.20
C LEU A 45 0.00 6.08 -2.33
N ALA A 46 -0.81 6.93 -2.98
CA ALA A 46 -1.66 6.48 -4.08
C ALA A 46 -0.85 5.79 -5.20
N ARG A 47 0.30 6.36 -5.60
CA ARG A 47 1.09 5.78 -6.68
C ARG A 47 1.75 4.45 -6.29
N THR A 48 2.17 4.27 -5.04
CA THR A 48 2.71 2.99 -4.57
C THR A 48 1.61 1.91 -4.53
N GLU A 49 0.41 2.23 -4.05
CA GLU A 49 -0.71 1.27 -4.06
C GLU A 49 -1.19 0.90 -5.46
N GLU A 50 -1.12 1.83 -6.41
CA GLU A 50 -1.39 1.51 -7.81
C GLU A 50 -0.37 0.48 -8.35
N GLU A 51 0.92 0.63 -8.02
CA GLU A 51 1.94 -0.36 -8.39
C GLU A 51 1.72 -1.71 -7.70
N HIS A 52 1.32 -1.72 -6.42
CA HIS A 52 0.95 -2.95 -5.70
C HIS A 52 -0.19 -3.67 -6.41
N TYR A 53 -1.27 -2.95 -6.74
CA TYR A 53 -2.42 -3.50 -7.48
C TYR A 53 -1.99 -4.11 -8.83
N LEU A 54 -1.20 -3.37 -9.61
CA LEU A 54 -0.73 -3.83 -10.93
C LEU A 54 0.14 -5.08 -10.81
N LYS A 55 1.02 -5.13 -9.81
CA LYS A 55 1.88 -6.29 -9.54
C LYS A 55 1.08 -7.51 -9.06
N LEU A 56 0.06 -7.31 -8.22
CA LEU A 56 -0.86 -8.38 -7.81
C LEU A 56 -1.71 -8.90 -8.99
N ASN A 57 -2.11 -8.02 -9.91
CA ASN A 57 -2.80 -8.43 -11.13
C ASN A 57 -1.91 -9.30 -12.04
N GLU A 58 -0.63 -8.93 -12.17
CA GLU A 58 0.39 -9.76 -12.85
C GLU A 58 0.53 -11.13 -12.17
N LEU A 59 0.63 -11.13 -10.83
CA LEU A 59 0.70 -12.35 -10.03
C LEU A 59 -0.53 -13.24 -10.25
N TYR A 60 -1.74 -12.67 -10.17
CA TYR A 60 -2.99 -13.41 -10.37
C TYR A 60 -3.00 -14.10 -11.73
N THR A 61 -2.65 -13.37 -12.79
CA THR A 61 -2.57 -13.92 -14.15
C THR A 61 -1.56 -15.06 -14.22
N SER A 62 -0.35 -14.87 -13.68
CA SER A 62 0.70 -15.91 -13.68
C SER A 62 0.30 -17.16 -12.88
N LEU A 63 -0.35 -16.99 -11.73
CA LEU A 63 -0.84 -18.10 -10.90
C LEU A 63 -2.00 -18.84 -11.58
N HIS A 64 -2.88 -18.11 -12.24
CA HIS A 64 -4.04 -18.67 -12.95
C HIS A 64 -3.60 -19.53 -14.15
N GLU A 65 -2.69 -19.01 -14.98
CA GLU A 65 -2.25 -19.69 -16.20
C GLU A 65 -1.15 -20.71 -15.95
N GLY A 66 -0.14 -20.35 -15.17
CA GLY A 66 1.11 -21.12 -15.01
C GLY A 66 1.33 -21.67 -13.60
N GLY A 67 0.59 -21.18 -12.59
CA GLY A 67 0.82 -21.54 -11.19
C GLY A 67 2.15 -21.09 -10.64
N ARG A 68 2.72 -20.00 -11.19
CA ARG A 68 4.03 -19.47 -10.78
C ARG A 68 3.87 -18.13 -10.08
N TRP A 69 4.62 -17.94 -9.00
CA TRP A 69 4.79 -16.64 -8.38
C TRP A 69 5.67 -15.74 -9.25
N VAL A 70 5.41 -14.43 -9.19
CA VAL A 70 6.21 -13.43 -9.90
C VAL A 70 7.20 -12.79 -8.94
N PHE A 71 8.33 -12.31 -9.47
CA PHE A 71 9.27 -11.54 -8.68
C PHE A 71 8.77 -10.11 -8.48
N TYR A 72 8.94 -9.60 -7.26
CA TYR A 72 8.72 -8.20 -6.95
C TYR A 72 9.82 -7.68 -6.03
N GLY A 73 10.56 -6.67 -6.52
CA GLY A 73 11.70 -6.06 -5.83
C GLY A 73 11.36 -4.78 -5.05
N GLY A 74 10.09 -4.40 -4.99
CA GLY A 74 9.61 -3.16 -4.39
C GLY A 74 9.41 -2.07 -5.44
N SER A 75 8.59 -1.09 -5.08
CA SER A 75 8.37 0.14 -5.79
C SER A 75 9.65 0.97 -5.87
N THR A 76 9.81 1.65 -7.00
CA THR A 76 10.87 2.67 -7.19
C THR A 76 10.35 4.09 -6.95
N ILE A 77 9.11 4.23 -6.49
CA ILE A 77 8.48 5.53 -6.26
C ILE A 77 8.95 6.08 -4.91
N GLU A 78 9.79 7.10 -4.98
CA GLU A 78 10.27 7.82 -3.80
C GLU A 78 9.30 8.95 -3.41
N LEU A 79 9.16 9.17 -2.10
CA LEU A 79 8.46 10.34 -1.59
C LEU A 79 9.34 11.58 -1.85
N GLU A 80 8.79 12.54 -2.59
CA GLU A 80 9.48 13.80 -2.84
C GLU A 80 9.77 14.54 -1.52
N PRO A 81 11.00 15.07 -1.35
CA PRO A 81 11.32 15.86 -0.17
C PRO A 81 10.51 17.16 -0.14
N ASP A 82 10.40 17.74 1.06
CA ASP A 82 9.86 19.08 1.21
C ASP A 82 10.75 20.10 0.50
N GLY A 83 10.13 21.06 -0.19
CA GLY A 83 10.84 22.09 -0.94
C GLY A 83 11.45 23.16 -0.01
N PRO A 84 12.47 23.91 -0.47
CA PRO A 84 13.04 25.01 0.31
C PRO A 84 11.96 26.07 0.62
N GLY A 85 11.67 26.27 1.90
CA GLY A 85 10.68 27.27 2.35
C GLY A 85 9.22 26.83 2.20
N GLU A 86 8.96 25.55 1.90
CA GLU A 86 7.62 24.96 1.98
C GLU A 86 7.16 25.05 3.45
N LYS A 87 6.28 26.01 3.72
CA LYS A 87 5.73 26.16 5.06
C LYS A 87 4.93 24.89 5.35
N HIS A 88 5.19 24.30 6.51
CA HIS A 88 4.27 23.35 7.12
C HIS A 88 3.02 24.16 7.50
N VAL A 89 2.17 24.46 6.52
CA VAL A 89 0.83 24.99 6.78
C VAL A 89 0.18 23.88 7.60
N GLY A 90 -0.18 24.10 8.87
CA GLY A 90 -0.73 23.02 9.69
C GLY A 90 -1.82 22.27 8.91
N PHE A 91 -1.73 20.95 8.86
CA PHE A 91 -2.79 20.15 8.28
C PHE A 91 -4.10 20.54 8.97
N ASP A 92 -5.17 20.73 8.20
CA ASP A 92 -6.45 21.08 8.80
C ASP A 92 -7.10 19.86 9.49
N THR A 93 -8.24 20.06 10.15
CA THR A 93 -8.93 18.96 10.85
C THR A 93 -9.29 17.80 9.92
N GLY A 94 -9.59 18.09 8.64
CA GLY A 94 -9.95 17.07 7.65
C GLY A 94 -8.73 16.27 7.19
N ASP A 95 -7.58 16.93 7.06
CA ASP A 95 -6.32 16.27 6.76
C ASP A 95 -5.85 15.33 7.88
N ARG A 96 -6.01 15.72 9.15
CA ARG A 96 -5.70 14.86 10.30
C ARG A 96 -6.58 13.61 10.30
N GLU A 97 -7.89 13.78 10.13
CA GLU A 97 -8.83 12.66 10.04
C GLU A 97 -8.46 11.72 8.88
N ALA A 98 -8.05 12.28 7.74
CA ALA A 98 -7.61 11.49 6.60
C ALA A 98 -6.36 10.64 6.91
N LEU A 99 -5.39 11.21 7.63
CA LEU A 99 -4.20 10.46 8.07
C LEU A 99 -4.51 9.42 9.15
N GLU A 100 -5.46 9.68 10.05
CA GLU A 100 -5.91 8.69 11.06
C GLU A 100 -6.59 7.50 10.38
N ILE A 101 -7.42 7.74 9.35
CA ILE A 101 -8.01 6.66 8.54
C ILE A 101 -6.92 5.92 7.75
N ALA A 102 -5.98 6.63 7.12
CA ALA A 102 -4.85 6.03 6.40
C ALA A 102 -4.07 5.07 7.30
N LEU A 103 -3.77 5.50 8.53
CA LEU A 103 -3.07 4.68 9.52
C LEU A 103 -3.80 3.36 9.84
N ASP A 104 -5.14 3.38 9.87
CA ASP A 104 -5.93 2.17 10.07
C ASP A 104 -6.03 1.29 8.82
N ILE A 105 -6.01 1.88 7.62
CA ILE A 105 -5.93 1.15 6.35
C ILE A 105 -4.61 0.38 6.29
N GLU A 106 -3.49 1.05 6.52
CA GLU A 106 -2.16 0.42 6.50
C GLU A 106 -2.03 -0.73 7.49
N LYS A 107 -2.52 -0.56 8.72
CA LYS A 107 -2.52 -1.64 9.72
C LYS A 107 -3.28 -2.88 9.25
N LYS A 108 -4.40 -2.69 8.53
CA LYS A 108 -5.19 -3.80 7.99
C LYS A 108 -4.46 -4.47 6.82
N GLY A 109 -3.82 -3.70 5.94
CA GLY A 109 -2.96 -4.22 4.87
C GLY A 109 -1.80 -5.06 5.42
N ILE A 110 -1.05 -4.51 6.39
CA ILE A 110 0.02 -5.21 7.12
C ILE A 110 -0.46 -6.52 7.73
N ALA A 111 -1.61 -6.50 8.43
CA ALA A 111 -2.17 -7.70 9.04
C ALA A 111 -2.51 -8.74 7.97
N TYR A 112 -3.15 -8.32 6.88
CA TYR A 112 -3.56 -9.20 5.79
C TYR A 112 -2.35 -9.88 5.12
N TYR A 113 -1.33 -9.11 4.73
CA TYR A 113 -0.10 -9.69 4.17
C TYR A 113 0.63 -10.60 5.16
N GLY A 114 0.65 -10.25 6.45
CA GLY A 114 1.19 -11.12 7.49
C GLY A 114 0.50 -12.48 7.55
N GLU A 115 -0.84 -12.51 7.43
CA GLU A 115 -1.61 -13.76 7.35
C GLU A 115 -1.30 -14.55 6.08
N LEU A 116 -1.20 -13.88 4.92
CA LEU A 116 -0.87 -14.54 3.66
C LEU A 116 0.51 -15.20 3.71
N ILE A 117 1.53 -14.52 4.24
CA ILE A 117 2.88 -15.08 4.41
C ILE A 117 2.84 -16.33 5.29
N GLY A 118 2.01 -16.34 6.34
CA GLY A 118 1.85 -17.50 7.23
C GLY A 118 1.18 -18.70 6.55
N LYS A 119 0.38 -18.48 5.51
CA LYS A 119 -0.34 -19.52 4.75
C LYS A 119 0.43 -19.99 3.51
N THR A 120 1.28 -19.14 2.94
CA THR A 120 2.09 -19.45 1.76
C THR A 120 3.25 -20.37 2.13
N THR A 121 3.42 -21.47 1.40
CA THR A 121 4.56 -22.40 1.54
C THR A 121 5.65 -22.15 0.50
N ASP A 122 5.29 -21.55 -0.63
CA ASP A 122 6.17 -21.23 -1.75
C ASP A 122 7.22 -20.16 -1.36
N PRO A 123 8.53 -20.41 -1.57
CA PRO A 123 9.57 -19.46 -1.20
C PRO A 123 9.53 -18.16 -2.02
N ASP A 124 9.20 -18.24 -3.31
CA ASP A 124 9.08 -17.05 -4.17
C ASP A 124 7.86 -16.23 -3.75
N GLY A 125 6.76 -16.90 -3.42
CA GLY A 125 5.58 -16.25 -2.87
C GLY A 125 5.83 -15.58 -1.52
N LYS A 126 6.59 -16.23 -0.62
CA LYS A 126 7.00 -15.60 0.64
C LYS A 126 7.85 -14.35 0.39
N ALA A 127 8.82 -14.42 -0.52
CA ALA A 127 9.69 -13.29 -0.82
C ALA A 127 8.88 -12.10 -1.36
N MET A 128 8.01 -12.33 -2.35
CA MET A 128 7.16 -11.28 -2.92
C MET A 128 6.24 -10.64 -1.86
N LEU A 129 5.55 -11.45 -1.04
CA LEU A 129 4.64 -10.93 -0.01
C LEU A 129 5.39 -10.20 1.11
N GLN A 130 6.63 -10.60 1.41
CA GLN A 130 7.49 -9.90 2.37
C GLN A 130 7.90 -8.50 1.86
N THR A 131 8.13 -8.36 0.56
CA THR A 131 8.37 -7.05 -0.07
C THR A 131 7.17 -6.13 0.12
N LEU A 132 5.96 -6.56 -0.29
CA LEU A 132 4.72 -5.80 -0.12
C LEU A 132 4.49 -5.41 1.34
N LEU A 133 4.60 -6.36 2.27
CA LEU A 133 4.50 -6.11 3.71
C LEU A 133 5.53 -5.07 4.22
N GLY A 134 6.72 -5.05 3.63
CA GLY A 134 7.75 -4.06 3.95
C GLY A 134 7.34 -2.65 3.53
N GLU A 135 6.71 -2.51 2.38
CA GLU A 135 6.22 -1.24 1.84
C GLU A 135 5.03 -0.71 2.65
N GLU A 136 4.05 -1.55 3.00
CA GLU A 136 2.95 -1.14 3.88
C GLU A 136 3.44 -0.65 5.26
N ARG A 137 4.53 -1.26 5.77
CA ARG A 137 5.16 -0.81 7.02
C ARG A 137 5.82 0.56 6.86
N GLU A 138 6.40 0.84 5.71
CA GLU A 138 6.97 2.15 5.42
C GLU A 138 5.88 3.22 5.23
N HIS A 139 4.77 2.88 4.55
CA HIS A 139 3.58 3.72 4.47
C HIS A 139 3.09 4.11 5.88
N LEU A 140 2.87 3.10 6.74
CA LEU A 140 2.46 3.31 8.13
C LEU A 140 3.45 4.19 8.90
N ARG A 141 4.76 4.00 8.71
CA ARG A 141 5.81 4.79 9.35
C ARG A 141 5.70 6.27 8.95
N VAL A 142 5.59 6.54 7.65
CA VAL A 142 5.45 7.91 7.10
C VAL A 142 4.18 8.57 7.62
N ILE A 143 3.03 7.88 7.58
CA ILE A 143 1.76 8.41 8.09
C ILE A 143 1.86 8.73 9.58
N THR A 144 2.44 7.83 10.38
CA THR A 144 2.65 8.04 11.82
C THR A 144 3.54 9.25 12.10
N GLU A 145 4.61 9.40 11.32
CA GLU A 145 5.51 10.55 11.42
C GLU A 145 4.76 11.85 11.13
N LYS A 146 3.98 11.92 10.04
CA LYS A 146 3.19 13.10 9.69
C LYS A 146 2.15 13.43 10.76
N LEU A 147 1.42 12.45 11.29
CA LEU A 147 0.49 12.65 12.41
C LEU A 147 1.19 13.22 13.66
N SER A 148 2.41 12.77 13.96
CA SER A 148 3.16 13.24 15.13
C SER A 148 3.59 14.70 15.03
N GLN A 149 3.74 15.22 13.80
CA GLN A 149 4.08 16.60 13.50
C GLN A 149 2.87 17.55 13.61
N LEU A 150 1.65 17.01 13.79
CA LEU A 150 0.40 17.78 13.94
C LEU A 150 0.09 18.21 15.38
N LYS A 151 1.06 18.13 16.29
CA LYS A 151 0.89 18.49 17.70
C LYS A 151 0.78 20.00 17.92
#